data_AF-A0A7Y5KJ05-F1
#
_entry.id   AF-A0A7Y5KJ05-F1
#
_cell.length_a   1.000
_cell.length_b   1.000
_cell.length_c   1.000
_cell.angle_alpha   90.00
_cell.angle_beta   90.00
_cell.angle_gamma   90.00
#
_symmetry.space_group_name_H-M   'P 1'
#
loop_
_entity.id
_entity.type
_entity.pdbx_description
1 polymer ?
#
loop_
_entity_poly.entity_id
_entity_poly.type
_entity_poly.pdbx_seq_one_letter_code
_entity_poly.pdbx_strand_id
1 'polypeptide(L)'
;MPTLPPEPLRVLLMSAVSGVDPHSGDVTYTEQLLASPPPGVEYTTYDRAVAEGTLREVGSRADLTTSLRQRRVGRSTRSLGAAALRRAESRIRRTGRAFREPIRVLEASPTAFDLVHVHVFSTRFVGASPPVVMSAGGPLEWVYGDAWGWPSDRVRNANRFDSGLAAALDATLHARRLGRARRFVAFSNHLRCWMMER
;
A
#
# COMPACT_ATOMS: atom_id res chain seq x y z
N MET A 1 12.62 -14.08 38.85
CA MET A 1 13.35 -13.84 37.59
C MET A 1 12.74 -12.61 36.94
N PRO A 2 13.51 -11.59 36.57
CA PRO A 2 12.97 -10.50 35.78
C PRO A 2 12.67 -11.05 34.37
N THR A 3 11.40 -11.08 33.99
CA THR A 3 10.98 -11.33 32.62
C THR A 3 11.53 -10.21 31.75
N LEU A 4 12.36 -10.55 30.76
CA LEU A 4 12.74 -9.61 29.72
C LEU A 4 11.44 -8.99 29.16
N PRO A 5 11.39 -7.67 28.91
CA PRO A 5 10.23 -7.09 28.26
C PRO A 5 10.00 -7.81 26.93
N PRO A 6 8.74 -8.05 26.53
CA PRO A 6 8.44 -8.72 25.27
C PRO A 6 9.15 -7.98 24.13
N GLU A 7 9.73 -8.74 23.19
CA GLU A 7 10.34 -8.14 22.00
C GLU A 7 9.32 -7.24 21.29
N PRO A 8 9.75 -6.07 20.79
CA PRO A 8 8.84 -5.15 20.12
C PRO A 8 8.26 -5.80 18.86
N LEU A 9 6.98 -5.53 18.60
CA LEU A 9 6.32 -5.91 17.37
C LEU A 9 6.93 -5.13 16.19
N ARG A 10 7.55 -5.82 15.24
CA ARG A 10 8.21 -5.20 14.08
C ARG A 10 7.19 -4.98 12.98
N VAL A 11 6.95 -3.73 12.63
CA VAL A 11 5.89 -3.34 11.70
C VAL A 11 6.48 -2.67 10.47
N LEU A 12 6.20 -3.25 9.30
CA LEU A 12 6.45 -2.57 8.04
C LEU A 12 5.41 -1.47 7.84
N LEU A 13 5.85 -0.21 7.79
CA LEU A 13 5.01 0.95 7.52
C LEU A 13 5.04 1.32 6.03
N MET A 14 3.95 0.97 5.35
CA MET A 14 3.65 1.41 3.99
C MET A 14 2.87 2.73 4.05
N SER A 15 3.56 3.84 4.27
CA SER A 15 3.00 5.20 4.34
C SER A 15 3.94 6.20 3.65
N ALA A 16 3.44 7.40 3.31
CA ALA A 16 4.25 8.45 2.71
C ALA A 16 5.36 8.92 3.67
N VAL A 17 6.58 9.08 3.17
CA VAL A 17 7.76 9.48 3.96
C VAL A 17 8.39 10.77 3.45
N SER A 18 8.85 11.59 4.39
CA SER A 18 9.53 12.87 4.14
C SER A 18 10.81 12.66 3.32
N GLY A 19 11.05 13.53 2.35
CA GLY A 19 12.23 13.46 1.47
C GLY A 19 12.13 12.43 0.33
N VAL A 20 11.14 11.53 0.35
CA VAL A 20 10.89 10.56 -0.73
C VAL A 20 9.56 10.86 -1.43
N ASP A 21 8.50 11.10 -0.65
CA ASP A 21 7.16 11.39 -1.14
C ASP A 21 6.86 12.90 -1.10
N PRO A 22 5.92 13.40 -1.93
CA PRO A 22 5.47 14.80 -1.87
C PRO A 22 4.94 15.15 -0.48
N HIS A 23 5.25 16.36 -0.01
CA HIS A 23 4.76 16.84 1.27
C HIS A 23 3.22 16.90 1.29
N SER A 24 2.61 16.21 2.26
CA SER A 24 1.16 16.13 2.46
C SER A 24 0.85 15.85 3.93
N GLY A 25 -0.44 15.86 4.28
CA GLY A 25 -0.89 15.40 5.60
C GLY A 25 -0.49 13.95 5.92
N ASP A 26 -0.31 13.10 4.90
CA ASP A 26 0.12 11.71 5.09
C ASP A 26 1.60 11.63 5.51
N VAL A 27 2.44 12.55 5.03
CA VAL A 27 3.83 12.68 5.50
C VAL A 27 3.85 13.13 6.96
N THR A 28 3.05 14.14 7.32
CA THR A 28 2.93 14.59 8.71
C THR A 28 2.40 13.48 9.62
N TYR A 29 1.41 12.71 9.17
CA TYR A 29 0.91 11.53 9.88
C TYR A 29 2.04 10.53 10.16
N THR A 30 2.84 10.19 9.14
CA THR A 30 3.97 9.27 9.30
C THR A 30 5.00 9.80 10.28
N GLU A 31 5.40 11.08 10.16
CA GLU A 31 6.37 11.70 11.07
C GLU A 31 5.89 11.67 12.53
N GLN A 32 4.62 11.98 12.79
CA GLN A 32 4.03 11.91 14.13
C GLN A 32 3.97 10.48 14.67
N LEU A 33 3.58 9.50 13.83
CA LEU A 33 3.52 8.09 14.22
C LEU A 33 4.92 7.55 14.57
N LEU A 34 5.95 7.93 13.82
CA LEU A 34 7.33 7.53 14.08
C LEU A 34 7.93 8.23 15.29
N ALA A 35 7.56 9.49 15.54
CA ALA A 35 8.01 10.24 16.72
C ALA A 35 7.41 9.70 18.03
N SER A 36 6.20 9.11 17.96
CA SER A 36 5.49 8.57 19.12
C SER A 36 4.76 7.26 18.76
N PRO A 37 5.50 6.15 18.53
CA PRO A 37 4.88 4.87 18.19
C PRO A 37 4.09 4.31 19.38
N PRO A 38 3.09 3.44 19.13
CA PRO A 38 2.43 2.71 20.21
C PRO A 38 3.43 1.91 21.06
N PRO A 39 3.22 1.76 22.38
CA PRO A 39 4.12 1.01 23.24
C PRO A 39 4.37 -0.41 22.72
N GLY A 40 5.64 -0.81 22.63
CA GLY A 40 6.05 -2.13 22.14
C GLY A 40 5.96 -2.30 20.63
N VAL A 41 5.83 -1.22 19.85
CA VAL A 41 5.84 -1.25 18.37
C VAL A 41 7.09 -0.57 17.84
N GLU A 42 7.76 -1.24 16.90
CA GLU A 42 8.87 -0.66 16.13
C GLU A 42 8.48 -0.58 14.65
N TYR A 43 8.53 0.62 14.08
CA TYR A 43 8.21 0.82 12.67
C TYR A 43 9.47 0.86 11.79
N THR A 44 9.41 0.13 10.68
CA THR A 44 10.34 0.30 9.55
C THR A 44 9.58 0.87 8.37
N THR A 45 10.00 2.02 7.86
CA THR A 45 9.37 2.64 6.69
C THR A 45 9.67 1.86 5.40
N TYR A 46 8.80 1.97 4.40
CA TYR A 46 8.95 1.20 3.17
C TYR A 46 10.24 1.52 2.42
N ASP A 47 10.69 2.77 2.43
CA ASP A 47 11.91 3.21 1.76
C ASP A 47 13.15 2.59 2.42
N ARG A 48 13.19 2.57 3.75
CA ARG A 48 14.22 1.88 4.53
C ARG A 48 14.20 0.38 4.29
N ALA A 49 13.03 -0.25 4.33
CA ALA A 49 12.89 -1.68 4.06
C ALA A 49 13.34 -2.05 2.63
N VAL A 50 13.11 -1.18 1.65
CA VAL A 50 13.62 -1.35 0.28
C VAL A 50 15.14 -1.22 0.25
N ALA A 51 15.71 -0.22 0.92
CA ALA A 51 17.16 -0.02 1.01
C ALA A 51 17.89 -1.20 1.67
N GLU A 52 17.28 -1.79 2.71
CA GLU A 52 17.79 -2.97 3.43
C GLU A 52 17.51 -4.30 2.70
N GLY A 53 16.72 -4.28 1.62
CA GLY A 53 16.34 -5.47 0.86
C GLY A 53 15.32 -6.38 1.56
N THR A 54 14.72 -5.94 2.66
CA THR A 54 13.64 -6.65 3.38
C THR A 54 12.26 -6.42 2.75
N LEU A 55 12.13 -5.44 1.85
CA LEU A 55 10.97 -5.21 1.00
C LEU A 55 11.39 -5.07 -0.47
N ARG A 56 10.65 -5.70 -1.37
CA ARG A 56 10.88 -5.63 -2.82
C ARG A 56 9.63 -5.24 -3.58
N GLU A 57 9.76 -4.25 -4.46
CA GLU A 57 8.68 -3.86 -5.37
C GLU A 57 8.75 -4.64 -6.69
N VAL A 58 7.78 -5.54 -6.87
CA VAL A 58 7.72 -6.50 -7.99
C VAL A 58 7.24 -5.83 -9.27
N GLY A 59 7.89 -6.14 -10.38
CA GLY A 59 7.56 -5.59 -11.70
C GLY A 59 8.03 -4.15 -11.91
N SER A 60 8.84 -3.61 -10.99
CA SER A 60 9.56 -2.36 -11.19
C SER A 60 10.67 -2.52 -12.24
N ARG A 61 11.17 -1.42 -12.82
CA ARG A 61 12.32 -1.49 -13.75
C ARG A 61 13.55 -2.10 -13.08
N ALA A 62 13.83 -1.70 -11.83
CA ALA A 62 14.91 -2.24 -11.02
C ALA A 62 14.76 -3.76 -10.84
N ASP A 63 13.55 -4.22 -10.52
CA ASP A 63 13.25 -5.65 -10.39
C ASP A 63 13.52 -6.44 -11.68
N LEU A 64 13.07 -5.91 -12.81
CA LEU A 64 13.31 -6.52 -14.13
C LEU A 64 14.79 -6.57 -14.46
N THR A 65 15.55 -5.49 -14.20
CA THR A 65 17.00 -5.46 -14.47
C THR A 65 17.78 -6.42 -13.59
N THR A 66 17.45 -6.52 -12.30
CA THR A 66 18.08 -7.46 -11.36
C THR A 66 17.77 -8.90 -11.78
N SER A 67 16.51 -9.18 -12.13
CA SER A 67 16.07 -10.50 -12.61
C SER A 67 16.78 -10.93 -13.91
N LEU A 68 16.99 -9.99 -14.84
CA LEU A 68 17.70 -10.25 -16.10
C LEU A 68 19.20 -10.51 -15.89
N ARG A 69 19.83 -9.76 -15.00
CA ARG A 69 21.26 -9.92 -14.67
C ARG A 69 21.57 -11.24 -13.96
N GLN A 70 20.66 -11.73 -13.12
CA GLN A 70 20.92 -12.88 -12.27
C GLN A 70 20.72 -14.27 -12.93
N ARG A 71 20.29 -14.37 -14.21
CA ARG A 71 20.10 -15.63 -14.97
C ARG A 71 19.56 -16.82 -14.15
N ARG A 72 18.70 -16.59 -13.15
CA ARG A 72 18.07 -17.69 -12.40
C ARG A 72 17.11 -18.42 -13.34
N VAL A 73 17.47 -19.66 -13.66
CA VAL A 73 16.63 -20.65 -14.36
C VAL A 73 15.36 -20.83 -13.51
N GLY A 74 14.28 -20.20 -13.94
CA GLY A 74 13.13 -19.91 -13.09
C GLY A 74 12.73 -18.44 -13.19
N ARG A 75 12.64 -17.96 -14.43
CA ARG A 75 12.10 -16.65 -14.81
C ARG A 75 10.78 -16.50 -14.03
N SER A 76 10.77 -15.71 -12.97
CA SER A 76 9.58 -15.58 -12.13
C SER A 76 8.49 -14.97 -12.99
N THR A 77 7.60 -15.80 -13.52
CA THR A 77 6.41 -15.42 -14.27
C THR A 77 5.64 -14.32 -13.55
N ARG A 78 5.78 -14.25 -12.22
CA ARG A 78 5.25 -13.19 -11.36
C ARG A 78 5.85 -11.81 -11.64
N SER A 79 7.16 -11.65 -11.83
CA SER A 79 7.77 -10.33 -12.10
C SER A 79 7.38 -9.79 -13.48
N LEU A 80 7.34 -10.66 -14.50
CA LEU A 80 6.87 -10.29 -15.84
C LEU A 80 5.36 -9.98 -15.83
N GLY A 81 4.56 -10.80 -15.16
CA GLY A 81 3.13 -10.57 -14.98
C GLY A 81 2.83 -9.26 -14.26
N ALA A 82 3.54 -8.98 -13.16
CA ALA A 82 3.42 -7.72 -12.41
C ALA A 82 3.84 -6.51 -13.26
N ALA A 83 4.90 -6.62 -14.05
CA ALA A 83 5.30 -5.55 -14.97
C ALA A 83 4.27 -5.29 -16.07
N ALA A 84 3.69 -6.35 -16.65
CA ALA A 84 2.62 -6.25 -17.63
C ALA A 84 1.37 -5.59 -17.04
N LEU A 85 0.97 -6.01 -15.84
CA LEU A 85 -0.13 -5.44 -15.08
C LEU A 85 0.09 -3.95 -14.82
N ARG A 86 1.25 -3.56 -14.27
CA ARG A 86 1.60 -2.16 -14.02
C ARG A 86 1.54 -1.32 -15.29
N ARG A 87 1.99 -1.86 -16.43
CA ARG A 87 1.94 -1.17 -17.72
C ARG A 87 0.51 -0.98 -18.21
N ALA A 88 -0.33 -2.00 -18.10
CA ALA A 88 -1.74 -1.93 -18.45
C ALA A 88 -2.48 -0.92 -17.57
N GLU A 89 -2.29 -1.02 -16.25
CA GLU A 89 -2.83 -0.09 -15.27
C GLU A 89 -2.40 1.36 -15.55
N SER A 90 -1.10 1.59 -15.76
CA SER A 90 -0.58 2.93 -16.07
C SER A 90 -1.22 3.53 -17.32
N ARG A 91 -1.50 2.72 -18.36
CA ARG A 91 -2.19 3.19 -19.56
C ARG A 91 -3.62 3.60 -19.24
N ILE A 92 -4.35 2.79 -18.47
CA ILE A 92 -5.74 3.07 -18.09
C ILE A 92 -5.81 4.32 -17.21
N ARG A 93 -4.95 4.44 -16.19
CA ARG A 93 -4.91 5.60 -15.29
C ARG A 93 -4.62 6.91 -16.04
N ARG A 94 -3.79 6.88 -17.10
CA ARG A 94 -3.55 8.03 -17.99
C ARG A 94 -4.80 8.48 -18.77
N THR A 95 -5.76 7.59 -19.02
CA THR A 95 -7.03 7.96 -19.67
C THR A 95 -7.99 8.70 -18.73
N GLY A 96 -7.68 8.76 -17.43
CA GLY A 96 -8.55 9.39 -16.44
C GLY A 96 -9.80 8.59 -16.08
N ARG A 97 -9.90 7.34 -16.54
CA ARG A 97 -10.98 6.37 -16.24
C ARG A 97 -10.77 5.62 -14.93
N ALA A 98 -9.65 5.83 -14.26
CA ALA A 98 -9.26 5.27 -12.97
C ALA A 98 -8.58 6.38 -12.16
N PHE A 99 -8.47 6.23 -10.85
CA PHE A 99 -7.67 7.15 -10.04
C PHE A 99 -6.19 7.09 -10.46
N ARG A 100 -5.35 8.05 -10.09
CA ARG A 100 -3.97 8.08 -10.59
C ARG A 100 -3.04 7.15 -9.80
N GLU A 101 -3.45 6.76 -8.59
CA GLU A 101 -2.66 6.03 -7.61
C GLU A 101 -2.48 4.56 -8.04
N PRO A 102 -1.27 4.12 -8.40
CA PRO A 102 -1.05 2.76 -8.88
C PRO A 102 -1.09 1.74 -7.72
N ILE A 103 -1.43 0.50 -8.04
CA ILE A 103 -1.27 -0.63 -7.12
C ILE A 103 0.21 -1.03 -7.07
N ARG A 104 0.81 -0.90 -5.89
CA ARG A 104 2.17 -1.37 -5.61
C ARG A 104 2.13 -2.86 -5.31
N VAL A 105 2.73 -3.67 -6.19
CA VAL A 105 2.92 -5.11 -5.95
C VAL A 105 4.22 -5.31 -5.19
N LEU A 106 4.13 -5.90 -4.01
CA LEU A 106 5.21 -5.94 -3.01
C LEU A 106 5.44 -7.37 -2.53
N GLU A 107 6.70 -7.69 -2.26
CA GLU A 107 7.13 -8.90 -1.57
C GLU A 107 7.96 -8.49 -0.36
N ALA A 108 7.51 -8.85 0.84
CA ALA A 108 8.23 -8.61 2.08
C ALA A 108 8.97 -9.88 2.51
N SER A 109 10.11 -9.74 3.16
CA SER A 109 10.81 -10.86 3.76
C SER A 109 9.93 -11.52 4.83
N PRO A 110 9.70 -12.85 4.78
CA PRO A 110 8.75 -13.52 5.67
C PRO A 110 9.05 -13.41 7.17
N THR A 111 10.30 -13.13 7.54
CA THR A 111 10.77 -13.10 8.93
C THR A 111 11.18 -11.69 9.40
N ALA A 112 11.16 -10.69 8.52
CA ALA A 112 11.60 -9.34 8.85
C ALA A 112 10.54 -8.54 9.63
N PHE A 113 9.26 -8.86 9.43
CA PHE A 113 8.15 -8.11 9.98
C PHE A 113 7.08 -9.06 10.52
N ASP A 114 6.45 -8.65 11.62
CA ASP A 114 5.36 -9.37 12.26
C ASP A 114 4.00 -8.86 11.78
N LEU A 115 3.96 -7.63 11.26
CA LEU A 115 2.78 -6.94 10.75
C LEU A 115 3.13 -5.98 9.60
N VAL A 116 2.18 -5.75 8.69
CA VAL A 116 2.24 -4.63 7.74
C VAL A 116 1.15 -3.62 8.08
N HIS A 117 1.53 -2.36 8.26
CA HIS A 117 0.61 -1.23 8.38
C HIS A 117 0.63 -0.44 7.08
N VAL A 118 -0.50 -0.46 6.35
CA VAL A 118 -0.70 0.33 5.14
C VAL A 118 -1.46 1.60 5.47
N HIS A 119 -0.89 2.75 5.12
CA HIS A 119 -1.56 4.05 5.15
C HIS A 119 -1.52 4.65 3.75
N VAL A 120 -2.70 4.95 3.19
CA VAL A 120 -2.88 5.64 1.89
C VAL A 120 -2.12 5.08 0.69
N PHE A 121 -1.62 3.85 0.73
CA PHE A 121 -1.09 3.19 -0.45
C PHE A 121 -2.02 2.09 -0.92
N SER A 122 -2.21 2.03 -2.24
CA SER A 122 -2.82 0.90 -2.91
C SER A 122 -1.78 -0.20 -3.01
N THR A 123 -1.90 -1.28 -2.22
CA THR A 123 -0.85 -2.32 -2.14
C THR A 123 -1.40 -3.72 -2.37
N ARG A 124 -0.57 -4.57 -2.99
CA ARG A 124 -0.76 -6.01 -3.07
C ARG A 124 0.49 -6.71 -2.57
N PHE A 125 0.38 -7.44 -1.46
CA PHE A 125 1.46 -8.30 -0.97
C PHE A 125 1.35 -9.70 -1.57
N VAL A 126 2.42 -10.15 -2.22
CA VAL A 126 2.55 -11.50 -2.79
C VAL A 126 3.46 -12.38 -1.93
N GLY A 127 3.26 -13.69 -2.01
CA GLY A 127 4.02 -14.66 -1.21
C GLY A 127 3.53 -14.76 0.23
N ALA A 128 4.37 -15.32 1.10
CA ALA A 128 4.14 -15.32 2.54
C ALA A 128 4.33 -13.88 3.04
N SER A 129 3.23 -13.26 3.46
CA SER A 129 3.24 -11.90 3.99
C SER A 129 2.61 -11.87 5.37
N PRO A 130 3.10 -11.04 6.29
CA PRO A 130 2.46 -10.82 7.57
C PRO A 130 1.01 -10.32 7.41
N PRO A 131 0.19 -10.39 8.47
CA PRO A 131 -1.12 -9.76 8.48
C PRO A 131 -1.03 -8.28 8.12
N VAL A 132 -2.05 -7.78 7.42
CA VAL A 132 -2.12 -6.38 7.00
C VAL A 132 -3.16 -5.65 7.86
N VAL A 133 -2.79 -4.50 8.40
CA VAL A 133 -3.68 -3.49 8.97
C VAL A 133 -3.67 -2.28 8.06
N MET A 134 -4.84 -1.72 7.80
CA MET A 134 -5.00 -0.57 6.92
C MET A 134 -5.51 0.65 7.69
N SER A 135 -5.06 1.82 7.26
CA SER A 135 -5.58 3.11 7.68
C SER A 135 -5.58 4.04 6.47
N ALA A 136 -6.39 5.10 6.48
CA ALA A 136 -6.35 6.13 5.44
C ALA A 136 -6.93 7.44 5.99
N GLY A 137 -6.49 8.58 5.45
CA GLY A 137 -7.12 9.87 5.72
C GLY A 137 -8.54 9.99 5.13
N GLY A 138 -8.83 9.23 4.07
CA GLY A 138 -10.14 9.15 3.44
C GLY A 138 -10.08 8.37 2.13
N PRO A 139 -11.23 8.09 1.50
CA PRO A 139 -11.28 7.49 0.17
C PRO A 139 -10.84 8.47 -0.91
N LEU A 140 -10.29 7.94 -2.00
CA LEU A 140 -9.88 8.74 -3.17
C LEU A 140 -11.05 9.49 -3.82
N GLU A 141 -12.29 9.05 -3.63
CA GLU A 141 -13.45 9.76 -4.15
C GLU A 141 -13.59 11.18 -3.58
N TRP A 142 -13.21 11.41 -2.32
CA TRP A 142 -13.22 12.75 -1.72
C TRP A 142 -12.14 13.65 -2.32
N VAL A 143 -10.92 13.12 -2.48
CA VAL A 143 -9.82 13.88 -3.10
C VAL A 143 -10.15 14.27 -4.54
N TYR A 144 -10.60 13.31 -5.34
CA TYR A 144 -10.83 13.54 -6.77
C TYR A 144 -12.13 14.29 -7.04
N GLY A 145 -13.19 14.00 -6.31
CA GLY A 145 -14.48 14.68 -6.44
C GLY A 145 -14.43 16.09 -5.84
N ASP A 146 -14.09 16.19 -4.56
CA ASP A 146 -14.27 17.42 -3.80
C ASP A 146 -13.10 18.39 -4.00
N ALA A 147 -11.86 17.91 -3.94
CA ALA A 147 -10.69 18.77 -4.06
C ALA A 147 -10.27 19.03 -5.52
N TRP A 148 -10.38 18.04 -6.41
CA TRP A 148 -9.94 18.15 -7.80
C TRP A 148 -11.08 18.31 -8.82
N GLY A 149 -12.33 18.40 -8.35
CA GLY A 149 -13.48 18.76 -9.18
C GLY A 149 -13.81 17.74 -10.27
N TRP A 150 -13.51 16.45 -10.08
CA TRP A 150 -13.94 15.44 -11.06
C TRP A 150 -15.47 15.31 -11.06
N PRO A 151 -16.09 15.25 -12.26
CA PRO A 151 -17.53 14.97 -12.34
C PRO A 151 -17.90 13.68 -11.64
N SER A 152 -19.08 13.65 -11.00
CA SER A 152 -19.55 12.51 -10.21
C SER A 152 -19.53 11.18 -10.97
N ASP A 153 -19.89 11.18 -12.26
CA ASP A 153 -19.85 9.98 -13.09
C ASP A 153 -18.43 9.51 -13.39
N ARG A 154 -17.47 10.43 -13.50
CA ARG A 154 -16.06 10.08 -13.64
C ARG A 154 -15.54 9.42 -12.37
N VAL A 155 -15.86 10.00 -11.20
CA VAL A 155 -15.50 9.42 -9.89
C VAL A 155 -16.15 8.05 -9.72
N ARG A 156 -17.42 7.89 -10.09
CA ARG A 156 -18.15 6.61 -10.05
C ARG A 156 -17.49 5.55 -10.92
N ASN A 157 -17.09 5.91 -12.14
CA ASN A 157 -16.43 5.00 -13.07
C ASN A 157 -15.02 4.59 -12.60
N ALA A 158 -14.23 5.56 -12.12
CA ALA A 158 -12.92 5.29 -11.54
C ALA A 158 -13.01 4.34 -10.34
N ASN A 159 -13.97 4.59 -9.46
CA ASN A 159 -14.27 3.72 -8.33
C ASN A 159 -14.65 2.29 -8.76
N ARG A 160 -15.53 2.13 -9.76
CA ARG A 160 -15.90 0.81 -10.28
C ARG A 160 -14.69 0.06 -10.84
N PHE A 161 -13.87 0.74 -11.62
CA PHE A 161 -12.66 0.16 -12.20
C PHE A 161 -11.69 -0.29 -11.09
N ASP A 162 -11.35 0.61 -10.16
CA ASP A 162 -10.40 0.31 -9.09
C ASP A 162 -10.95 -0.80 -8.16
N SER A 163 -12.23 -0.76 -7.76
CA SER A 163 -12.85 -1.82 -6.96
C SER A 163 -12.81 -3.19 -7.64
N GLY A 164 -13.04 -3.24 -8.96
CA GLY A 164 -12.96 -4.46 -9.76
C GLY A 164 -11.53 -4.97 -9.89
N LEU A 165 -10.58 -4.08 -10.16
CA LEU A 165 -9.16 -4.41 -10.25
C LEU A 165 -8.63 -4.95 -8.93
N ALA A 166 -8.96 -4.32 -7.81
CA ALA A 166 -8.58 -4.81 -6.50
C ALA A 166 -9.28 -6.11 -6.09
N ALA A 167 -10.46 -6.42 -6.66
CA ALA A 167 -11.06 -7.75 -6.55
C ALA A 167 -10.19 -8.81 -7.18
N ALA A 168 -9.86 -8.61 -8.45
CA ALA A 168 -9.10 -9.56 -9.24
C ALA A 168 -7.69 -9.74 -8.66
N LEU A 169 -7.17 -8.70 -7.99
CA LEU A 169 -5.81 -8.68 -7.49
C LEU A 169 -5.67 -8.92 -5.99
N ASP A 170 -6.77 -9.04 -5.24
CA ASP A 170 -6.76 -9.06 -3.78
C ASP A 170 -5.91 -7.89 -3.18
N ALA A 171 -6.08 -6.70 -3.76
CA ALA A 171 -5.32 -5.51 -3.38
C ALA A 171 -6.09 -4.69 -2.35
N THR A 172 -5.33 -4.02 -1.48
CA THR A 172 -5.84 -2.93 -0.62
C THR A 172 -6.02 -1.68 -1.47
N LEU A 173 -7.14 -0.97 -1.30
CA LEU A 173 -7.43 0.31 -1.95
C LEU A 173 -8.06 1.28 -0.96
N HIS A 174 -7.35 2.39 -0.68
CA HIS A 174 -7.77 3.59 0.05
C HIS A 174 -9.21 3.56 0.61
N ALA A 175 -9.42 2.86 1.72
CA ALA A 175 -10.70 2.67 2.42
C ALA A 175 -11.84 1.98 1.64
N ARG A 176 -11.74 1.83 0.32
CA ARG A 176 -12.81 1.25 -0.53
C ARG A 176 -12.76 -0.27 -0.61
N ARG A 177 -11.57 -0.87 -0.52
CA ARG A 177 -11.42 -2.32 -0.48
C ARG A 177 -10.28 -2.71 0.43
N LEU A 178 -10.57 -3.60 1.37
CA LEU A 178 -9.59 -4.04 2.35
C LEU A 178 -8.65 -5.12 1.80
N GLY A 179 -9.06 -5.89 0.78
CA GLY A 179 -8.22 -6.97 0.25
C GLY A 179 -7.75 -7.89 1.37
N ARG A 180 -6.42 -8.07 1.49
CA ARG A 180 -5.79 -8.85 2.58
C ARG A 180 -5.78 -8.18 3.95
N ALA A 181 -6.19 -6.92 4.07
CA ALA A 181 -6.23 -6.23 5.36
C ALA A 181 -7.29 -6.86 6.27
N ARG A 182 -6.87 -7.28 7.48
CA ARG A 182 -7.74 -7.90 8.48
C ARG A 182 -8.48 -6.87 9.33
N ARG A 183 -7.95 -5.65 9.42
CA ARG A 183 -8.54 -4.54 10.17
C ARG A 183 -8.32 -3.24 9.42
N PHE A 184 -9.29 -2.34 9.57
CA PHE A 184 -9.18 -0.96 9.13
C PHE A 184 -9.30 -0.02 10.34
N VAL A 185 -8.39 0.95 10.43
CA VAL A 185 -8.40 2.00 11.44
C VAL A 185 -8.98 3.28 10.81
N ALA A 186 -10.19 3.64 11.22
CA ALA A 186 -10.83 4.89 10.84
C ALA A 186 -10.56 5.96 11.91
N PHE A 187 -9.98 7.09 11.51
CA PHE A 187 -9.61 8.17 12.43
C PHE A 187 -10.78 9.10 12.79
N SER A 188 -11.94 8.94 12.15
CA SER A 188 -13.14 9.70 12.45
C SER A 188 -14.39 8.84 12.38
N ASN A 189 -15.42 9.22 13.14
CA ASN A 189 -16.74 8.59 13.05
C ASN A 189 -17.33 8.74 11.64
N HIS A 190 -17.07 9.86 10.96
CA HIS A 190 -17.54 10.08 9.60
C HIS A 190 -16.96 9.05 8.61
N LEU A 191 -15.64 8.84 8.60
CA LEU A 191 -15.00 7.83 7.76
C LEU A 191 -15.46 6.42 8.13
N ARG A 192 -15.62 6.16 9.43
CA ARG A 192 -16.13 4.88 9.94
C ARG A 192 -17.53 4.58 9.41
N CYS A 193 -18.47 5.54 9.50
CA CYS A 193 -19.83 5.38 8.98
C CYS A 193 -19.82 5.21 7.45
N TRP A 194 -19.08 6.05 6.73
CA TRP A 194 -18.94 5.95 5.27
C TRP A 194 -18.46 4.57 4.81
N MET A 195 -17.56 3.95 5.58
CA MET A 195 -17.09 2.59 5.30
C MET A 195 -18.10 1.48 5.60
N MET A 196 -18.99 1.69 6.58
CA MET A 196 -20.01 0.70 6.98
C MET A 196 -21.27 0.77 6.12
N GLU A 197 -21.56 1.92 5.52
CA GLU A 197 -22.75 2.16 4.68
C GLU A 197 -22.66 1.55 3.28
N ARG A 198 -21.61 0.78 2.98
CA ARG A 198 -21.29 0.23 1.65
C ARG A 198 -21.03 -1.28 1.69
#